data_AF-A0A6C1QJF2-F1
#
_entry.id   AF-A0A6C1QJF2-F1
#
_cell.length_a   1.000
_cell.length_b   1.000
_cell.length_c   1.000
_cell.angle_alpha   90.00
_cell.angle_beta   90.00
_cell.angle_gamma   90.00
#
_symmetry.space_group_name_H-M   'P 1'
#
loop_
_entity.id
_entity.type
_entity.pdbx_description
1 polymer ?
#
loop_
_entity_poly.entity_id
_entity_poly.type
_entity_poly.pdbx_seq_one_letter_code
_entity_poly.pdbx_strand_id
1 'polypeptide(L)'
;MQKQLLLGDEAIAQGAIDAGLSGIYAYPGTPSTEITQYVIDSKEAKEKGIVATWTANEKTSAEAALGMSYAGKRAMVCMKHVGLNVAADAFINSS
;
A
#
# COMPACT_ATOMS: atom_id res chain seq x y z
N MET A 1 -21.54 -7.70 7.17
CA MET A 1 -20.43 -6.81 7.58
C MET A 1 -20.79 -6.17 8.91
N GLN A 2 -19.86 -6.15 9.86
CA GLN A 2 -20.00 -5.34 11.07
C GLN A 2 -19.79 -3.86 10.73
N LYS A 3 -20.48 -2.95 11.41
CA LYS A 3 -20.22 -1.52 11.28
C LYS A 3 -18.93 -1.20 12.06
N GLN A 4 -17.95 -0.63 11.37
CA GLN A 4 -16.68 -0.19 11.95
C GLN A 4 -16.61 1.33 11.91
N LEU A 5 -16.09 1.94 12.97
CA LEU A 5 -15.66 3.34 12.96
C LEU A 5 -14.19 3.35 12.54
N LEU A 6 -13.92 3.89 11.36
CA LEU A 6 -12.60 3.94 10.75
C LEU A 6 -12.27 5.41 10.40
N LEU A 7 -11.00 5.78 10.51
CA LEU A 7 -10.47 6.94 9.82
C LEU A 7 -10.51 6.73 8.30
N GLY A 8 -10.39 7.81 7.52
CA GLY A 8 -10.37 7.72 6.06
C GLY A 8 -9.25 6.81 5.54
N ASP A 9 -8.05 6.92 6.12
CA ASP A 9 -6.89 6.10 5.76
C ASP A 9 -7.11 4.60 6.08
N GLU A 10 -7.72 4.31 7.21
CA GLU A 10 -8.08 2.95 7.62
C GLU A 10 -9.16 2.36 6.70
N ALA A 11 -10.12 3.18 6.25
CA ALA A 11 -11.13 2.76 5.30
C ALA A 11 -10.52 2.41 3.92
N ILE A 12 -9.52 3.17 3.46
CA ILE A 12 -8.75 2.84 2.25
C ILE A 12 -8.03 1.51 2.42
N ALA A 13 -7.36 1.31 3.55
CA ALA A 13 -6.64 0.08 3.85
C ALA A 13 -7.57 -1.15 3.92
N GLN A 14 -8.70 -1.05 4.63
CA GLN A 14 -9.68 -2.12 4.71
C GLN A 14 -10.29 -2.43 3.33
N GLY A 15 -10.62 -1.40 2.55
CA GLY A 15 -11.11 -1.59 1.18
C GLY A 15 -10.11 -2.33 0.29
N ALA A 16 -8.81 -2.10 0.47
CA ALA A 16 -7.76 -2.83 -0.24
C ALA A 16 -7.73 -4.32 0.17
N ILE A 17 -7.77 -4.60 1.47
CA ILE A 17 -7.84 -5.98 2.02
C ILE A 17 -9.07 -6.72 1.49
N ASP A 18 -10.22 -6.05 1.45
CA ASP A 18 -11.47 -6.60 0.93
C ASP A 18 -11.40 -6.88 -0.57
N ALA A 19 -10.68 -6.04 -1.33
CA ALA A 19 -10.47 -6.20 -2.78
C ALA A 19 -9.48 -7.31 -3.15
N GLY A 20 -8.91 -8.02 -2.16
CA GLY A 20 -7.94 -9.09 -2.39
C GLY A 20 -6.54 -8.56 -2.74
N LEU A 21 -6.13 -7.47 -2.08
CA LEU A 21 -4.75 -6.99 -2.09
C LEU A 21 -3.78 -8.15 -1.78
N SER A 22 -2.70 -8.26 -2.55
CA SER A 22 -1.62 -9.24 -2.32
C SER A 22 -0.40 -8.61 -1.65
N GLY A 23 -0.19 -7.29 -1.83
CA GLY A 23 0.83 -6.58 -1.07
C GLY A 23 0.75 -5.06 -1.17
N ILE A 24 1.27 -4.41 -0.14
CA ILE A 24 1.33 -2.96 0.03
C ILE A 24 2.73 -2.54 0.43
N TYR A 25 3.22 -1.49 -0.23
CA TYR A 25 4.57 -0.95 -0.04
C TYR A 25 4.49 0.55 0.17
N ALA A 26 5.23 1.06 1.15
CA ALA A 26 5.25 2.50 1.41
C ALA A 26 6.54 2.94 2.10
N TYR A 27 6.81 4.24 2.02
CA TYR A 27 7.77 4.93 2.88
C TYR A 27 6.99 5.80 3.87
N PRO A 28 7.40 5.88 5.16
CA PRO A 28 6.68 6.68 6.15
C PRO A 28 6.54 8.15 5.73
N GLY A 29 5.31 8.66 5.74
CA GLY A 29 5.01 10.03 5.34
C GLY A 29 3.57 10.40 5.64
N THR A 30 3.35 11.19 6.69
CA THR A 30 2.01 11.69 7.04
C THR A 30 1.46 12.56 5.90
N PRO A 31 0.15 12.49 5.62
CA PRO A 31 -0.89 11.73 6.32
C PRO A 31 -1.13 10.30 5.81
N SER A 32 -0.27 9.73 4.95
CA SER A 32 -0.52 8.42 4.31
C SER A 32 0.00 7.20 5.08
N THR A 33 0.75 7.42 6.17
CA THR A 33 1.41 6.34 6.94
C THR A 33 0.40 5.35 7.51
N GLU A 34 -0.73 5.86 7.96
CA GLU A 34 -1.80 5.15 8.64
C GLU A 34 -2.42 4.08 7.74
N ILE A 35 -2.44 4.28 6.42
CA ILE A 35 -2.95 3.29 5.45
C ILE A 35 -2.12 2.00 5.53
N THR A 36 -0.79 2.10 5.38
CA THR A 36 0.09 0.93 5.41
C THR A 36 0.21 0.34 6.80
N GLN A 37 0.23 1.18 7.84
CA GLN A 37 0.26 0.70 9.22
C GLN A 37 -0.97 -0.14 9.56
N TYR A 38 -2.16 0.28 9.11
CA TYR A 38 -3.39 -0.50 9.30
C TYR A 38 -3.28 -1.90 8.69
N VAL A 39 -2.75 -2.04 7.47
CA VAL A 39 -2.57 -3.36 6.84
C VAL A 39 -1.52 -4.20 7.57
N ILE A 40 -0.42 -3.60 8.04
CA ILE A 40 0.61 -4.29 8.84
C ILE A 40 0.02 -4.85 10.14
N ASP A 41 -0.86 -4.10 10.81
CA ASP A 41 -1.44 -4.48 12.09
C ASP A 41 -2.64 -5.42 11.94
N SER A 42 -3.33 -5.38 10.80
CA SER A 42 -4.52 -6.17 10.51
C SER A 42 -4.27 -7.68 10.62
N LYS A 43 -5.10 -8.36 11.43
CA LYS A 43 -5.12 -9.83 11.53
C LYS A 43 -5.60 -10.46 10.23
N GLU A 44 -6.61 -9.87 9.60
CA GLU A 44 -7.16 -10.35 8.33
C GLU A 44 -6.11 -10.30 7.22
N ALA A 45 -5.32 -9.22 7.14
CA ALA A 45 -4.23 -9.12 6.18
C ALA A 45 -3.18 -10.21 6.38
N LYS A 46 -2.83 -10.53 7.63
CA LYS A 46 -1.89 -11.61 7.99
C LYS A 46 -2.44 -12.98 7.60
N GLU A 47 -3.70 -13.26 7.90
CA GLU A 47 -4.37 -14.53 7.53
C GLU A 47 -4.48 -14.72 6.01
N LYS A 48 -4.71 -13.63 5.27
CA LYS A 48 -4.72 -13.62 3.80
C LYS A 48 -3.31 -13.67 3.18
N GLY A 49 -2.25 -13.62 3.99
CA GLY A 49 -0.86 -13.64 3.53
C GLY A 49 -0.47 -12.39 2.73
N ILE A 50 -1.07 -11.23 3.02
CA ILE A 50 -0.76 -9.96 2.36
C ILE A 50 0.64 -9.51 2.78
N VAL A 51 1.50 -9.21 1.81
CA VAL A 51 2.82 -8.64 2.07
C VAL A 51 2.68 -7.15 2.36
N ALA A 52 2.92 -6.72 3.59
CA ALA A 52 2.91 -5.31 3.96
C ALA A 52 4.29 -4.89 4.46
N THR A 53 4.92 -3.89 3.84
CA THR A 53 6.33 -3.57 4.11
C THR A 53 6.66 -2.08 3.97
N TRP A 54 7.42 -1.58 4.93
CA TRP A 54 8.11 -0.29 4.83
C TRP A 54 9.36 -0.43 3.96
N THR A 55 9.49 0.42 2.95
CA THR A 55 10.63 0.44 2.02
C THR A 55 11.59 1.59 2.34
N ALA A 56 12.70 1.71 1.61
CA ALA A 56 13.71 2.73 1.86
C ALA A 56 13.28 4.15 1.45
N ASN A 57 12.48 4.28 0.39
CA ASN A 57 11.88 5.52 -0.11
C ASN A 57 10.69 5.21 -1.03
N GLU A 58 9.98 6.23 -1.52
CA GLU A 58 8.81 6.09 -2.38
C GLU A 58 9.11 5.45 -3.73
N LYS A 59 10.31 5.69 -4.30
CA LYS A 59 10.76 5.03 -5.53
C LYS A 59 10.82 3.51 -5.33
N THR A 60 11.47 3.06 -4.27
CA THR A 60 11.54 1.63 -3.94
C THR A 60 10.17 1.04 -3.59
N SER A 61 9.26 1.83 -3.00
CA SER A 61 7.87 1.40 -2.79
C SER A 61 7.17 1.12 -4.13
N ALA A 62 7.29 2.05 -5.08
CA ALA A 62 6.66 1.93 -6.39
C ALA A 62 7.24 0.75 -7.19
N GLU A 63 8.57 0.59 -7.22
CA GLU A 63 9.25 -0.51 -7.92
C GLU A 63 8.87 -1.89 -7.35
N ALA A 64 8.78 -2.01 -6.01
CA ALA A 64 8.35 -3.26 -5.37
C ALA A 64 6.89 -3.60 -5.71
N ALA A 65 6.00 -2.59 -5.67
CA ALA A 65 4.60 -2.76 -6.05
C ALA A 65 4.45 -3.14 -7.53
N LEU A 66 5.25 -2.52 -8.41
CA LEU A 66 5.30 -2.85 -9.85
C LEU A 66 5.74 -4.28 -10.08
N GLY A 67 6.80 -4.74 -9.42
CA GLY A 67 7.26 -6.13 -9.52
C GLY A 67 6.18 -7.13 -9.11
N MET A 68 5.45 -6.86 -8.03
CA MET A 68 4.30 -7.67 -7.63
C MET A 68 3.17 -7.61 -8.66
N SER A 69 2.87 -6.44 -9.21
CA SER A 69 1.85 -6.27 -10.24
C SER A 69 2.16 -7.05 -11.51
N TYR A 70 3.41 -7.02 -11.97
CA TYR A 70 3.88 -7.81 -13.12
C TYR A 70 3.80 -9.33 -12.88
N ALA A 71 3.83 -9.78 -11.63
CA ALA A 71 3.54 -11.17 -11.27
C ALA A 71 2.03 -11.51 -11.29
N GLY A 72 1.17 -10.62 -11.79
CA GLY A 72 -0.28 -10.80 -11.90
C GLY A 72 -1.04 -10.64 -10.58
N LYS A 73 -0.44 -9.97 -9.59
CA LYS A 73 -1.00 -9.78 -8.25
C LYS A 73 -1.51 -8.35 -8.05
N ARG A 74 -2.46 -8.18 -7.13
CA ARG A 74 -2.94 -6.84 -6.73
C ARG A 74 -1.93 -6.22 -5.77
N ALA A 75 -1.32 -5.12 -6.19
CA ALA A 75 -0.37 -4.37 -5.38
C ALA A 75 -0.92 -2.96 -5.09
N MET A 76 -0.50 -2.39 -3.96
CA MET A 76 -0.79 -1.01 -3.59
C MET A 76 0.51 -0.32 -3.19
N VAL A 77 0.62 0.95 -3.55
CA VAL A 77 1.68 1.85 -3.07
C VAL A 77 1.02 3.05 -2.40
N CYS A 78 1.51 3.44 -1.23
CA CYS A 78 0.95 4.57 -0.47
C CYS A 78 2.01 5.65 -0.24
N MET A 79 1.65 6.89 -0.57
CA MET A 79 2.46 8.09 -0.34
C MET A 79 1.57 9.33 -0.48
N LYS A 80 1.97 10.45 0.13
CA LYS A 80 1.38 11.77 -0.15
C LYS A 80 1.87 12.31 -1.49
N HIS A 81 1.19 13.35 -1.99
CA HIS A 81 1.46 13.95 -3.31
C HIS A 81 2.95 14.26 -3.59
N VAL A 82 3.70 14.85 -2.64
CA VAL A 82 5.14 15.13 -2.87
C VAL A 82 6.01 13.88 -2.96
N GLY A 83 5.58 12.76 -2.37
CA GLY A 83 6.27 11.48 -2.48
C GLY A 83 6.24 10.94 -3.91
N LEU A 84 5.19 11.28 -4.67
CA LEU A 84 5.09 10.92 -6.09
C LEU A 84 6.22 11.56 -6.92
N ASN A 85 6.76 12.71 -6.50
CA ASN A 85 7.93 13.29 -7.17
C ASN A 85 9.17 12.40 -7.03
N VAL A 86 9.34 11.74 -5.88
CA VAL A 86 10.44 10.78 -5.64
C VAL A 86 10.23 9.51 -6.46
N ALA A 87 8.98 9.06 -6.57
CA ALA A 87 8.60 7.87 -7.35
C ALA A 87 8.38 8.12 -8.85
N ALA A 88 8.54 9.36 -9.34
CA ALA A 88 8.10 9.76 -10.68
C ALA A 88 8.72 8.92 -11.80
N ASP A 89 10.00 8.59 -11.69
CA ASP A 89 10.72 7.74 -12.64
C ASP A 89 10.06 6.36 -12.80
N ALA A 90 9.75 5.69 -11.68
CA ALA A 90 9.07 4.40 -11.71
C ALA A 90 7.60 4.52 -12.19
N PHE A 91 6.91 5.59 -11.78
CA PHE A 91 5.50 5.80 -12.13
C PHE A 91 5.31 6.08 -13.63
N ILE A 92 6.10 6.97 -14.22
CA ILE A 92 5.98 7.35 -15.64
C ILE A 92 6.32 6.17 -16.57
N ASN A 93 7.25 5.31 -16.15
CA ASN A 93 7.73 4.17 -16.95
C ASN A 93 7.04 2.84 -16.63
N SER A 94 5.87 2.87 -15.97
CA SER A 94 5.15 1.68 -15.50
C SER A 94 4.24 1.00 -16.53
N SER A 95 4.23 1.49 -17.77
CA SER A 95 3.32 1.06 -18.86
C SER A 95 3.90 -0.04 -19.73
#